data_AF-A0A939F8Y4-F1
#
_entry.id   AF-A0A939F8Y4-F1
#
_cell.length_a   1.000
_cell.length_b   1.000
_cell.length_c   1.000
_cell.angle_alpha   90.00
_cell.angle_beta   90.00
_cell.angle_gamma   90.00
#
_symmetry.space_group_name_H-M   'P 1'
#
loop_
_entity.id
_entity.type
_entity.pdbx_description
1 polymer ?
#
loop_
_entity_poly.entity_id
_entity_poly.type
_entity_poly.pdbx_seq_one_letter_code
_entity_poly.pdbx_strand_id
1 'polypeptide(L)'
;MFNYKLPMQWEQLRIVLYDQSGRGTKPLDPFGVLPTEFFRVVSILERIFMINKDERLRTEFCDRTLSVMSTDPWGDFDETRATVRPRNGHRFVALDLYLVEVHQDSCDPRDRSAVCEARLLHRHDPEGVIRAASPAWRLRAGTEKVAA
;
A
#
# COMPACT_ATOMS: atom_id res chain seq x y z
N MET A 1 19.71 -17.87 10.28
CA MET A 1 18.43 -18.09 9.57
C MET A 1 17.32 -17.94 10.60
N PHE A 2 16.63 -16.79 10.59
CA PHE A 2 15.49 -16.57 11.50
C PHE A 2 14.27 -17.26 10.89
N ASN A 3 13.84 -18.38 11.49
CA ASN A 3 12.68 -19.13 11.04
C ASN A 3 11.46 -18.68 11.85
N TYR A 4 10.85 -17.57 11.46
CA TYR A 4 9.56 -17.18 12.03
C TYR A 4 8.48 -18.03 11.35
N LYS A 5 7.80 -18.88 12.13
CA LYS A 5 6.59 -19.56 11.68
C LYS A 5 5.51 -18.49 11.56
N LEU A 6 5.26 -18.02 10.34
CA LEU A 6 4.16 -17.09 10.10
C LEU A 6 2.85 -17.78 10.51
N PRO A 7 1.93 -17.06 11.17
CA PRO A 7 0.59 -17.58 11.41
C PRO A 7 -0.11 -17.85 10.07
N MET A 8 -1.14 -18.68 10.10
CA MET A 8 -1.93 -19.04 8.91
C MET A 8 -2.56 -17.81 8.23
N GLN A 9 -2.89 -16.78 9.04
CA GLN A 9 -3.39 -15.47 8.62
C GLN A 9 -2.61 -14.36 9.32
N TRP A 10 -2.32 -13.27 8.61
CA TRP A 10 -1.69 -12.08 9.19
C TRP A 10 -2.07 -10.81 8.44
N GLU A 11 -1.87 -9.66 9.09
CA GLU A 11 -2.14 -8.35 8.50
C GLU A 11 -0.93 -7.80 7.72
N GLN A 12 -1.20 -7.10 6.63
CA GLN A 12 -0.20 -6.38 5.84
C GLN A 12 -0.74 -5.04 5.37
N LEU A 13 0.16 -4.07 5.20
CA LEU A 13 -0.16 -2.83 4.51
C LEU A 13 -0.12 -3.04 2.98
N ARG A 14 -1.09 -2.42 2.30
CA ARG A 14 -1.17 -2.37 0.84
C ARG A 14 -1.50 -0.97 0.39
N ILE A 15 -0.99 -0.60 -0.78
CA ILE A 15 -1.29 0.70 -1.38
C ILE A 15 -1.88 0.54 -2.78
N VAL A 16 -2.65 1.53 -3.17
CA VAL A 16 -3.05 1.77 -4.56
C VAL A 16 -2.74 3.22 -4.87
N LEU A 17 -1.98 3.45 -5.94
CA LEU A 17 -1.62 4.79 -6.40
C LEU A 17 -2.47 5.14 -7.61
N TYR A 18 -2.91 6.38 -7.72
CA TYR A 18 -3.75 6.85 -8.81
C TYR A 18 -3.05 7.98 -9.55
N ASP A 19 -3.02 7.88 -10.88
CA ASP A 19 -2.50 8.95 -11.73
C ASP A 19 -3.53 10.05 -11.96
N GLN A 20 -3.12 11.13 -12.62
CA GLN A 20 -3.96 12.28 -12.97
C GLN A 20 -5.21 11.93 -13.79
N SER A 21 -5.25 10.77 -14.46
CA SER A 21 -6.43 10.31 -15.20
C SER A 21 -7.43 9.55 -14.31
N GLY A 22 -7.11 9.38 -13.02
CA GLY A 22 -7.87 8.55 -12.08
C GLY A 22 -7.60 7.06 -12.23
N ARG A 23 -6.57 6.66 -13.01
CA ARG A 23 -6.24 5.26 -13.19
C ARG A 23 -5.37 4.77 -12.02
N GLY A 24 -5.89 3.78 -11.30
CA GLY A 24 -5.19 3.12 -10.20
C GLY A 24 -4.16 2.10 -10.67
N THR A 25 -3.11 1.91 -9.88
CA THR A 25 -2.29 0.71 -9.92
C THR A 25 -3.11 -0.52 -9.49
N LYS A 26 -2.57 -1.73 -9.68
CA LYS A 26 -3.01 -2.85 -8.86
C LYS A 26 -2.63 -2.60 -7.39
N PRO A 27 -3.19 -3.32 -6.41
CA PRO A 27 -2.64 -3.35 -5.06
C PRO A 27 -1.15 -3.69 -5.09
N LEU A 28 -0.36 -2.96 -4.31
CA LEU A 28 1.09 -3.13 -4.20
C LEU A 28 1.53 -3.18 -2.74
N ASP A 29 2.71 -3.74 -2.49
CA ASP A 29 3.44 -3.48 -1.25
C ASP A 29 3.82 -2.00 -1.18
N PRO A 30 3.87 -1.39 0.01
CA PRO A 30 4.21 0.02 0.16
C PRO A 30 5.70 0.33 -0.08
N PHE A 31 6.56 -0.66 -0.27
CA PHE A 31 8.01 -0.51 -0.17
C PHE A 31 8.61 0.50 -1.16
N GLY A 32 7.95 0.75 -2.29
CA GLY A 32 8.39 1.71 -3.31
C GLY A 32 7.90 3.14 -3.10
N VAL A 33 7.34 3.48 -1.93
CA VAL A 33 6.87 4.86 -1.64
C VAL A 33 7.93 5.75 -1.00
N LEU A 34 8.97 5.18 -0.38
CA LEU A 34 10.06 5.94 0.23
C LEU A 34 11.42 5.35 -0.16
N PRO A 35 12.47 6.17 -0.32
CA PRO A 35 13.82 5.72 -0.61
C PRO A 35 14.54 5.23 0.66
N THR A 36 13.96 4.24 1.34
CA THR A 36 14.53 3.62 2.55
C THR A 36 14.24 2.12 2.55
N GLU A 37 14.86 1.41 3.47
CA GLU A 37 14.76 -0.03 3.63
C GLU A 37 13.29 -0.46 3.83
N PHE A 38 12.85 -1.51 3.13
CA PHE A 38 11.44 -1.89 3.03
C PHE A 38 10.74 -2.08 4.39
N PHE A 39 11.44 -2.58 5.40
CA PHE A 39 10.89 -2.79 6.74
C PHE A 39 10.67 -1.47 7.48
N ARG A 40 11.50 -0.45 7.23
CA ARG A 40 11.30 0.90 7.80
C ARG A 40 10.09 1.57 7.20
N VAL A 41 9.82 1.35 5.91
CA VAL A 41 8.63 1.89 5.24
C VAL A 41 7.36 1.45 5.98
N VAL A 42 7.25 0.16 6.31
CA VAL A 42 6.09 -0.37 7.05
C VAL A 42 5.96 0.31 8.41
N SER A 43 7.03 0.37 9.20
CA SER A 43 7.00 1.01 10.52
C SER A 43 6.66 2.50 10.48
N ILE A 44 7.13 3.23 9.45
CA ILE A 44 6.79 4.64 9.24
C ILE A 44 5.30 4.78 8.96
N LEU A 45 4.75 3.96 8.06
CA LEU A 45 3.32 4.01 7.70
C LEU A 45 2.43 3.64 8.88
N GLU A 46 2.76 2.60 9.64
CA GLU A 46 2.03 2.24 10.87
C GLU A 46 2.01 3.40 11.86
N ARG A 47 3.16 4.06 12.07
CA ARG A 47 3.26 5.20 12.99
C ARG A 47 2.40 6.39 12.54
N ILE A 48 2.36 6.68 11.25
CA ILE A 48 1.61 7.82 10.70
C ILE A 48 0.11 7.56 10.62
N PHE A 49 -0.29 6.36 10.16
CA PHE A 49 -1.68 6.07 9.79
C PHE A 49 -2.45 5.23 10.82
N MET A 50 -1.77 4.43 11.65
CA MET A 50 -2.44 3.58 12.65
C MET A 50 -2.29 4.12 14.07
N ILE A 51 -1.11 4.65 14.42
CA ILE A 51 -0.82 5.11 15.78
C ILE A 51 -1.15 6.59 15.96
N ASN A 52 -0.67 7.46 15.06
CA ASN A 52 -0.91 8.90 15.14
C ASN A 52 -2.31 9.28 14.62
N LYS A 53 -2.97 10.26 15.25
CA LYS A 53 -4.28 10.80 14.85
C LYS A 53 -4.20 12.17 14.15
N ASP A 54 -3.00 12.74 14.00
CA ASP A 54 -2.78 14.04 13.34
C ASP A 54 -3.03 13.93 11.83
N GLU A 55 -4.17 14.47 11.37
CA GLU A 55 -4.56 14.49 9.97
C GLU A 55 -3.64 15.37 9.11
N ARG A 56 -3.10 16.46 9.67
CA ARG A 56 -2.19 17.34 8.93
C ARG A 56 -0.90 16.61 8.61
N LEU A 57 -0.35 15.86 9.56
CA LEU A 57 0.84 15.04 9.34
C LEU A 57 0.62 14.01 8.22
N ARG A 58 -0.55 13.35 8.21
CA ARG A 58 -0.91 12.36 7.18
C ARG A 58 -0.96 13.00 5.80
N THR A 59 -1.63 14.15 5.68
CA THR A 59 -1.70 14.91 4.43
C THR A 59 -0.32 15.37 3.96
N GLU A 60 0.47 16.01 4.83
CA GLU A 60 1.83 16.45 4.49
C GLU A 60 2.75 15.30 4.06
N PHE A 61 2.61 14.14 4.72
CA PHE A 61 3.34 12.93 4.33
C PHE A 61 2.93 12.48 2.93
N CYS A 62 1.63 12.37 2.63
CA CYS A 62 1.13 11.96 1.32
C CYS A 62 1.58 12.92 0.21
N ASP A 63 1.41 14.24 0.41
CA ASP A 63 1.81 15.27 -0.55
C ASP A 63 3.29 15.17 -0.90
N ARG A 64 4.16 15.10 0.12
CA ARG A 64 5.61 14.99 -0.08
C ARG A 64 6.00 13.68 -0.75
N THR A 65 5.39 12.58 -0.32
CA THR A 65 5.66 11.24 -0.88
C THR A 65 5.33 11.22 -2.37
N LEU A 66 4.11 11.63 -2.75
CA LEU A 66 3.67 11.67 -4.15
C LEU A 66 4.52 12.62 -4.99
N SER A 67 4.93 13.76 -4.42
CA SER A 67 5.82 14.73 -5.07
C SER A 67 7.20 14.14 -5.35
N VAL A 68 7.85 13.51 -4.36
CA VAL A 68 9.17 12.89 -4.53
C VAL A 68 9.11 11.75 -5.53
N MET A 69 8.12 10.87 -5.42
CA MET A 69 7.93 9.76 -6.38
C MET A 69 7.79 10.24 -7.83
N SER A 70 7.26 11.44 -8.04
CA SER A 70 7.03 12.01 -9.36
C SER A 70 8.22 12.81 -9.90
N THR A 71 9.05 13.38 -9.02
CA THR A 71 10.13 14.32 -9.39
C THR A 71 11.52 13.70 -9.32
N ASP A 72 11.82 12.90 -8.30
CA ASP A 72 13.13 12.26 -8.10
C ASP A 72 12.99 10.77 -7.77
N PRO A 73 12.70 9.95 -8.78
CA PRO A 73 12.41 8.55 -8.59
C PRO A 73 13.68 7.69 -8.57
N TRP A 74 13.76 6.76 -7.62
CA TRP A 74 14.92 5.93 -7.34
C TRP A 74 14.80 4.51 -7.90
N GLY A 75 15.95 3.84 -8.05
CA GLY A 75 16.05 2.43 -8.43
C GLY A 75 16.14 1.49 -7.24
N ASP A 76 16.16 0.18 -7.49
CA ASP A 76 16.45 -0.82 -6.45
C ASP A 76 17.91 -0.65 -5.99
N PHE A 77 18.10 -0.61 -4.67
CA PHE A 77 19.43 -0.62 -4.06
C PHE A 77 19.36 -1.25 -2.67
N ASP A 78 20.08 -2.35 -2.49
CA ASP A 78 20.10 -3.13 -1.24
C ASP A 78 18.67 -3.48 -0.76
N GLU A 79 18.29 -3.05 0.44
CA GLU A 79 16.96 -3.27 1.02
C GLU A 79 15.93 -2.21 0.60
N THR A 80 16.30 -1.28 -0.28
CA THR A 80 15.42 -0.25 -0.84
C THR A 80 14.80 -0.72 -2.15
N ARG A 81 13.47 -0.62 -2.25
CA ARG A 81 12.72 -1.00 -3.46
C ARG A 81 12.56 0.18 -4.39
N ALA A 82 12.69 -0.04 -5.70
CA ALA A 82 12.50 0.99 -6.71
C ALA A 82 11.16 1.71 -6.60
N THR A 83 11.13 2.99 -6.96
CA THR A 83 9.89 3.77 -7.01
C THR A 83 8.92 3.17 -8.01
N VAL A 84 7.65 3.04 -7.61
CA VAL A 84 6.58 2.69 -8.55
C VAL A 84 6.45 3.79 -9.59
N ARG A 85 6.37 3.42 -10.88
CA ARG A 85 6.22 4.40 -11.96
C ARG A 85 4.78 4.47 -12.48
N PRO A 86 4.23 5.67 -12.68
CA PRO A 86 3.01 5.85 -13.44
C PRO A 86 3.24 5.50 -14.91
N ARG A 87 2.17 5.19 -15.64
CA ARG A 87 2.26 4.91 -17.08
C ARG A 87 2.50 6.19 -17.86
N ASN A 88 3.16 6.07 -19.02
CA ASN A 88 3.19 7.09 -20.08
C ASN A 88 3.53 8.53 -19.62
N GLY A 89 4.47 8.71 -18.68
CA GLY A 89 4.89 10.05 -18.24
C GLY A 89 3.86 10.83 -17.40
N HIS A 90 2.78 10.18 -16.96
CA HIS A 90 1.88 10.77 -15.95
C HIS A 90 2.60 10.92 -14.60
N ARG A 91 1.94 11.57 -13.63
CA ARG A 91 2.35 11.59 -12.22
C ARG A 91 1.29 10.93 -11.35
N PHE A 92 1.68 10.37 -10.21
CA PHE A 92 0.72 9.95 -9.20
C PHE A 92 0.25 11.18 -8.41
N VAL A 93 -1.07 11.31 -8.20
CA VAL A 93 -1.69 12.47 -7.51
C VAL A 93 -2.59 12.08 -6.36
N ALA A 94 -2.89 10.80 -6.21
CA ALA A 94 -3.69 10.29 -5.11
C ALA A 94 -3.23 8.89 -4.70
N LEU A 95 -3.55 8.50 -3.47
CA LEU A 95 -3.28 7.17 -2.96
C LEU A 95 -4.37 6.71 -2.00
N ASP A 96 -4.59 5.39 -2.00
CA ASP A 96 -5.28 4.69 -0.94
C ASP A 96 -4.29 3.80 -0.20
N LEU A 97 -4.36 3.80 1.13
CA LEU A 97 -3.65 2.88 2.02
C LEU A 97 -4.66 1.95 2.68
N TYR A 98 -4.40 0.65 2.59
CA TYR A 98 -5.23 -0.41 3.15
C TYR A 98 -4.45 -1.22 4.18
N LEU A 99 -5.16 -1.68 5.20
CA LEU A 99 -4.77 -2.84 6.00
C LEU A 99 -5.51 -4.04 5.44
N VAL A 100 -4.77 -5.08 5.05
CA VAL A 100 -5.35 -6.29 4.49
C VAL A 100 -4.98 -7.48 5.36
N GLU A 101 -5.90 -8.43 5.50
CA GLU A 101 -5.58 -9.73 6.04
C GLU A 101 -5.24 -10.66 4.87
N VAL A 102 -4.12 -11.38 4.96
CA VAL A 102 -3.71 -12.38 3.98
C VAL A 102 -3.61 -13.75 4.61
N HIS A 103 -3.73 -14.77 3.78
CA HIS A 103 -3.57 -16.17 4.18
C HIS A 103 -2.32 -16.76 3.54
N GLN A 104 -1.64 -17.66 4.25
CA GLN A 104 -0.41 -18.32 3.79
C GLN A 104 -0.53 -18.91 2.38
N ASP A 105 -1.61 -19.66 2.13
CA ASP A 105 -1.83 -20.36 0.85
C ASP A 105 -2.21 -19.46 -0.35
N SER A 106 -2.63 -18.21 -0.10
CA SER A 106 -3.12 -17.31 -1.16
C SER A 106 -2.28 -16.04 -1.34
N CYS A 107 -1.27 -15.83 -0.50
CA CYS A 107 -0.40 -14.67 -0.56
C CYS A 107 0.62 -14.82 -1.70
N ASP A 108 0.28 -14.34 -2.89
CA ASP A 108 1.17 -14.31 -4.05
C ASP A 108 2.07 -13.05 -4.03
N PRO A 109 3.40 -13.17 -4.04
CA PRO A 109 4.31 -12.02 -4.15
C PRO A 109 4.21 -11.25 -5.47
N ARG A 110 3.68 -11.86 -6.52
CA ARG A 110 3.52 -11.25 -7.85
C ARG A 110 2.16 -10.63 -8.05
N ASP A 111 1.18 -11.01 -7.24
CA ASP A 111 -0.16 -10.45 -7.25
C ASP A 111 -0.70 -10.22 -5.84
N ARG A 112 -0.62 -8.96 -5.41
CA ARG A 112 -1.03 -8.55 -4.06
C ARG A 112 -2.54 -8.35 -3.88
N SER A 113 -3.35 -8.71 -4.87
CA SER A 113 -4.82 -8.56 -4.82
C SER A 113 -5.53 -9.64 -4.00
N ALA A 114 -4.91 -10.81 -3.80
CA ALA A 114 -5.53 -11.93 -3.09
C ALA A 114 -5.45 -11.72 -1.56
N VAL A 115 -6.60 -11.49 -0.93
CA VAL A 115 -6.72 -11.14 0.49
C VAL A 115 -7.95 -11.80 1.11
N CYS A 116 -7.96 -11.98 2.43
CA CYS A 116 -9.16 -12.37 3.18
C CYS A 116 -10.08 -11.16 3.40
N GLU A 117 -9.48 -10.03 3.79
CA GLU A 117 -10.15 -8.77 4.06
C GLU A 117 -9.30 -7.60 3.55
N ALA A 118 -9.93 -6.50 3.12
CA ALA A 118 -9.26 -5.25 2.82
C ALA A 118 -10.01 -4.07 3.46
N ARG A 119 -9.37 -3.40 4.41
CA ARG A 119 -9.90 -2.23 5.12
C ARG A 119 -9.13 -0.99 4.71
N LEU A 120 -9.83 0.00 4.15
CA LEU A 120 -9.24 1.30 3.84
C LEU A 120 -8.85 2.00 5.15
N LEU A 121 -7.56 2.27 5.33
CA LEU A 121 -7.04 3.04 6.46
C LEU A 121 -7.07 4.53 6.17
N HIS A 122 -6.66 4.92 4.97
CA HIS A 122 -6.53 6.31 4.58
C HIS A 122 -6.68 6.47 3.07
N ARG A 123 -7.38 7.53 2.68
CA ARG A 123 -7.45 8.03 1.31
C ARG A 123 -6.91 9.44 1.28
N HIS A 124 -5.94 9.67 0.41
CA HIS A 124 -5.46 11.01 0.08
C HIS A 124 -5.76 11.26 -1.40
N ASP A 125 -6.73 12.14 -1.66
CA ASP A 125 -7.22 12.47 -3.00
C ASP A 125 -7.56 13.97 -3.11
N PRO A 126 -6.55 14.86 -3.10
CA PRO A 126 -6.77 16.30 -3.13
C PRO A 126 -7.33 16.78 -4.48
N GLU A 127 -7.06 16.07 -5.57
CA GLU A 127 -7.53 16.39 -6.93
C GLU A 127 -8.89 15.74 -7.27
N GLY A 128 -9.42 14.86 -6.40
CA GLY A 128 -10.72 14.19 -6.61
C GLY A 128 -10.72 13.19 -7.77
N VAL A 129 -9.58 12.55 -8.05
CA VAL A 129 -9.41 11.66 -9.21
C VAL A 129 -9.90 10.23 -8.94
N ILE A 130 -10.05 9.83 -7.66
CA ILE A 130 -10.44 8.47 -7.31
C ILE A 130 -11.94 8.29 -7.53
N ARG A 131 -12.29 7.44 -8.50
CA ARG A 131 -13.69 7.04 -8.73
C ARG A 131 -14.14 6.05 -7.67
N ALA A 132 -15.45 5.94 -7.43
CA ALA A 132 -16.05 5.06 -6.42
C ALA A 132 -15.79 3.54 -6.62
N ALA A 133 -15.06 3.12 -7.65
CA ALA A 133 -14.69 1.73 -7.84
C ALA A 133 -13.63 1.33 -6.81
N SER A 134 -13.94 0.32 -5.99
CA SER A 134 -12.94 -0.31 -5.12
C SER A 134 -11.80 -0.90 -5.96
N PRO A 135 -10.56 -0.93 -5.44
CA PRO A 135 -9.49 -1.66 -6.08
C PRO A 135 -9.89 -3.10 -6.35
N ALA A 136 -9.30 -3.71 -7.39
CA ALA A 136 -9.60 -5.07 -7.80
C ALA A 136 -9.04 -6.11 -6.81
N TRP A 137 -9.60 -6.17 -5.60
CA TRP A 137 -9.33 -7.19 -4.59
C TRP A 137 -9.94 -8.53 -5.01
N ARG A 138 -9.20 -9.61 -4.78
CA ARG A 138 -9.69 -10.98 -4.92
C ARG A 138 -9.89 -11.55 -3.53
N LEU A 139 -11.09 -11.37 -3.00
CA LEU A 139 -11.44 -11.86 -1.67
C LEU A 139 -11.52 -13.38 -1.69
N ARG A 140 -10.87 -14.03 -0.73
CA ARG A 140 -11.08 -15.45 -0.49
C ARG A 140 -12.52 -15.67 -0.02
N ALA A 141 -13.26 -16.53 -0.71
CA ALA A 141 -14.60 -16.90 -0.28
C ALA A 141 -14.52 -17.68 1.04
N GLY A 142 -15.19 -17.17 2.08
CA GLY A 142 -15.55 -17.90 3.30
C GLY A 142 -14.39 -18.47 4.12
N THR A 143 -14.01 -17.78 5.19
CA THR A 143 -13.49 -18.44 6.39
C THR A 143 -14.42 -18.07 7.53
N GLU A 144 -15.26 -19.02 7.96
CA GLU A 144 -15.95 -18.96 9.24
C GLU A 144 -14.89 -18.67 10.31
N LYS A 145 -15.05 -17.55 11.03
CA LYS A 145 -14.25 -17.29 12.22
C LYS A 145 -14.60 -18.37 13.24
N VAL A 146 -13.81 -19.44 13.30
CA VAL A 146 -13.84 -20.35 14.44
C VAL A 146 -13.17 -19.60 15.59
N ALA A 147 -14.00 -19.02 16.45
CA ALA A 147 -13.55 -18.45 17.71
C ALA A 147 -12.92 -19.57 18.57
N ALA A 148 -11.69 -19.35 19.00
CA ALA A 148 -11.04 -20.13 20.05
C ALA A 148 -11.38 -19.56 21.43
#